data_AF-X6JBT3-F1
#
_entry.id   AF-X6JBT3-F1
#
_cell.length_a   1.000
_cell.length_b   1.000
_cell.length_c   1.000
_cell.angle_alpha   90.00
_cell.angle_beta   90.00
_cell.angle_gamma   90.00
#
_symmetry.space_group_name_H-M   'P 1'
#
loop_
_entity.id
_entity.type
_entity.pdbx_description
1 polymer ?
#
loop_
_entity_poly.entity_id
_entity_poly.type
_entity_poly.pdbx_seq_one_letter_code
_entity_poly.pdbx_strand_id
1 'polypeptide(L)' 'MKQLHDRQPLILDQAYYDAWLDPATPKDSLKDILSHDIDGQLQFNRVGREVNTSAVNKLPNDHPGLVGPINPL' A
#
# COMPACT_ATOMS: atom_id res chain seq x y z
N MET A 1 1.41 8.00 8.74
CA MET A 1 0.00 7.78 8.37
C MET A 1 -1.13 8.36 9.25
N LYS A 2 -0.93 8.70 10.53
CA LYS A 2 -2.03 9.05 11.47
C LYS A 2 -2.98 10.19 11.05
N GLN A 3 -2.57 11.06 10.12
CA GLN A 3 -3.44 12.11 9.57
C GLN A 3 -4.41 11.59 8.49
N LEU A 4 -4.16 10.40 7.94
CA LEU A 4 -5.01 9.71 6.95
C LEU A 4 -5.79 8.56 7.58
N HIS A 5 -5.11 7.71 8.38
CA HIS A 5 -5.71 6.55 9.01
C HIS A 5 -4.82 6.01 10.15
N ASP A 6 -5.42 5.32 11.13
CA ASP A 6 -4.71 4.76 12.31
C ASP A 6 -4.02 3.41 12.04
N ARG A 7 -4.29 2.81 10.88
CA ARG A 7 -3.76 1.51 10.45
C ARG A 7 -3.23 1.61 9.04
N GLN A 8 -2.20 0.82 8.74
CA GLN A 8 -1.59 0.71 7.43
C GLN A 8 -1.15 -0.73 7.16
N PRO A 9 -1.02 -1.14 5.89
CA PRO A 9 -0.34 -2.38 5.55
C PRO A 9 1.13 -2.33 5.96
N LEU A 10 1.72 -3.50 6.20
CA LEU A 10 3.16 -3.64 6.30
C LEU A 10 3.73 -3.79 4.89
N ILE A 11 4.54 -2.82 4.46
CA ILE A 11 5.25 -2.89 3.19
C ILE A 11 6.73 -3.00 3.53
N LEU A 12 7.33 -4.15 3.24
CA LEU A 12 8.73 -4.43 3.53
C LEU A 12 9.66 -3.69 2.58
N ASP A 13 10.86 -3.39 3.03
CA ASP A 13 11.99 -3.10 2.15
C ASP A 13 12.22 -4.32 1.23
N GLN A 14 12.46 -4.04 -0.05
CA GLN A 14 12.64 -5.07 -1.07
C GLN A 14 13.76 -6.07 -0.72
N ALA A 15 14.79 -5.65 0.02
CA ALA A 15 15.88 -6.51 0.46
C ALA A 15 15.41 -7.66 1.37
N TYR A 16 14.21 -7.59 1.94
CA TYR A 16 13.66 -8.56 2.89
C TYR A 16 12.55 -9.44 2.29
N TYR A 17 12.23 -9.29 1.01
CA TYR A 17 11.18 -10.08 0.35
C TYR A 17 11.50 -11.58 0.34
N ASP A 18 12.73 -11.95 -0.02
CA ASP A 18 13.14 -13.36 -0.08
C ASP A 18 13.10 -14.00 1.31
N ALA A 19 13.59 -13.30 2.34
CA ALA A 19 13.53 -13.77 3.72
C ALA A 19 12.09 -13.93 4.23
N TRP A 20 11.16 -13.07 3.78
CA TRP A 20 9.74 -13.21 4.11
C TRP A 20 9.07 -14.41 3.42
N LEU A 21 9.44 -14.70 2.19
CA LEU A 21 8.82 -15.75 1.37
C LEU A 21 9.45 -17.13 1.56
N ASP A 22 10.69 -17.21 2.05
CA ASP A 22 11.41 -18.46 2.24
C ASP A 22 10.81 -19.29 3.41
N PRO A 23 10.26 -20.49 3.14
CA PRO A 23 9.73 -21.35 4.20
C PRO A 23 10.80 -21.87 5.16
N ALA A 24 12.09 -21.79 4.80
CA ALA A 24 13.21 -22.13 5.69
C ALA A 24 13.57 -20.99 6.67
N THR A 25 13.00 -19.79 6.52
CA THR A 25 13.26 -18.67 7.42
C THR A 25 12.87 -19.03 8.86
N PRO A 26 13.81 -18.91 9.83
CA PRO A 26 13.50 -19.17 11.23
C PRO A 26 12.40 -18.25 11.75
N LYS A 27 11.44 -18.82 12.49
CA LYS A 27 10.34 -18.05 13.09
C LYS A 27 10.83 -16.92 13.99
N ASP A 28 11.95 -17.12 14.68
CA ASP A 28 12.53 -16.14 15.59
C ASP A 28 13.09 -14.90 14.85
N SER A 29 13.41 -15.02 13.56
CA SER A 29 13.87 -13.91 12.71
C SER A 29 12.72 -13.05 12.18
N LEU A 30 11.47 -13.50 12.27
CA LEU A 30 10.33 -12.81 11.65
C LEU A 30 10.13 -11.40 12.22
N LYS A 31 10.33 -11.19 13.52
CA LYS A 31 10.16 -9.85 14.11
C LYS A 31 11.16 -8.84 13.56
N ASP A 32 12.38 -9.28 13.30
CA ASP A 32 13.43 -8.46 12.71
C ASP A 32 13.07 -8.11 11.26
N ILE A 33 12.74 -9.13 10.45
CA ILE A 33 12.28 -8.96 9.05
C ILE A 33 11.13 -7.95 8.97
N LEU A 34 10.10 -8.11 9.81
CA LEU A 34 8.92 -7.24 9.80
C LEU A 34 9.20 -5.82 10.32
N SER A 35 10.37 -5.56 10.93
CA SER A 35 10.78 -4.21 11.36
C SER A 35 11.45 -3.38 10.26
N HIS A 36 11.78 -4.01 9.13
CA HIS A 36 12.34 -3.35 7.96
C HIS A 36 11.24 -2.89 6.99
N ASP A 37 10.27 -2.13 7.51
CA ASP A 37 9.20 -1.56 6.69
C ASP A 37 9.57 -0.19 6.10
N ILE A 38 8.92 0.18 4.99
CA ILE A 38 9.18 1.43 4.27
C ILE A 38 8.24 2.58 4.67
N ASP A 39 7.45 2.50 5.75
CA ASP A 39 6.36 3.45 6.09
C ASP A 39 6.75 4.92 5.86
N GLY A 40 7.87 5.36 6.44
CA GLY A 40 8.35 6.74 6.36
C GLY A 40 8.70 7.23 4.94
N GLN A 41 8.74 6.34 3.95
CA GLN A 41 9.07 6.62 2.55
C GLN A 41 7.82 6.75 1.67
N LEU A 42 6.64 6.41 2.19
CA LEU A 42 5.39 6.44 1.43
C LEU A 42 4.91 7.88 1.18
N GLN A 43 4.44 8.13 -0.04
CA GLN A 43 3.82 9.39 -0.44
C GLN A 43 2.33 9.19 -0.70
N PHE A 44 1.54 10.22 -0.39
CA PHE A 44 0.09 10.18 -0.51
C PHE A 44 -0.43 11.45 -1.16
N ASN A 45 -1.43 11.31 -2.02
CA ASN A 45 -2.19 12.41 -2.59
C ASN A 45 -3.69 12.15 -2.48
N ARG A 46 -4.48 13.23 -2.52
CA ARG A 46 -5.93 13.13 -2.56
C ARG A 46 -6.39 12.68 -3.95
N VAL A 47 -7.30 11.71 -4.01
CA VAL A 47 -7.90 11.18 -5.24
C VAL A 47 -9.41 11.49 -5.32
N GLY A 48 -10.01 11.21 -6.47
CA GLY A 48 -11.42 11.43 -6.76
C GLY A 48 -12.33 10.51 -5.96
N ARG A 49 -13.57 10.95 -5.70
CA ARG A 49 -14.53 10.13 -4.93
C ARG A 49 -15.04 8.93 -5.74
N GLU A 50 -14.86 8.94 -7.06
CA GLU A 50 -15.24 7.85 -7.96
C GLU A 50 -14.60 6.51 -7.57
N VAL A 51 -13.42 6.51 -6.94
CA VAL A 51 -12.76 5.28 -6.45
C VAL A 51 -13.60 4.46 -5.48
N ASN A 52 -14.60 5.09 -4.84
CA ASN A 52 -15.53 4.41 -3.92
C ASN A 52 -16.64 3.61 -4.64
N THR A 53 -16.73 3.70 -5.97
CA THR A 53 -17.76 3.04 -6.78
C THR A 53 -17.13 1.93 -7.60
N SER A 54 -17.66 0.71 -7.54
CA SER A 54 -17.12 -0.44 -8.27
C SER A 54 -17.53 -0.51 -9.74
N ALA A 55 -18.67 0.10 -10.11
CA ALA A 55 -19.17 0.11 -11.48
C ALA A 55 -19.89 1.41 -11.84
N VAL A 56 -19.67 1.89 -13.07
CA VAL A 56 -20.35 3.05 -13.67
C VAL A 56 -21.04 2.58 -14.95
N ASN A 57 -22.34 2.87 -15.10
CA ASN A 57 -23.13 2.43 -16.26
C ASN A 57 -23.04 0.92 -16.56
N LYS A 58 -23.03 0.08 -15.50
CA LYS A 58 -22.87 -1.39 -15.56
C LYS A 58 -21.50 -1.88 -16.09
N LEU A 59 -20.52 -1.00 -16.23
CA LEU A 59 -19.14 -1.34 -16.58
C LEU A 59 -18.23 -1.20 -15.35
N PRO A 60 -17.16 -2.00 -15.23
CA PRO A 60 -16.17 -1.83 -14.18
C PRO A 60 -15.62 -0.42 -14.14
N ASN A 61 -15.53 0.14 -12.93
CA ASN A 61 -14.85 1.41 -12.73
C ASN A 61 -13.35 1.14 -12.56
N ASP A 62 -12.64 1.06 -13.68
CA ASP A 62 -11.21 0.73 -13.73
C ASP A 62 -10.50 1.60 -14.76
N HIS A 63 -10.05 2.78 -14.33
CA HIS A 63 -9.35 3.73 -15.18
C HIS A 63 -8.23 4.43 -14.39
N PRO A 64 -7.15 4.91 -15.04
CA PRO A 64 -5.98 5.47 -14.35
C PRO A 64 -6.30 6.70 -13.49
N GLY A 65 -7.36 7.44 -13.82
CA GLY A 65 -7.84 8.57 -13.02
C GLY A 65 -8.20 8.22 -11.56
N LEU A 66 -8.48 6.95 -11.24
CA LEU A 66 -8.84 6.52 -9.88
C LEU A 66 -7.72 6.69 -8.86
N VAL A 67 -6.46 6.71 -9.30
CA VAL A 67 -5.28 6.91 -8.44
C VAL A 67 -4.60 8.26 -8.67
N GLY A 68 -5.05 9.03 -9.67
CA GLY A 68 -4.50 10.34 -10.00
C GLY A 68 -4.88 11.42 -8.99
N PRO A 69 -4.03 12.45 -8.79
CA PRO A 69 -4.35 13.56 -7.90
C PRO A 69 -5.52 14.38 -8.45
N ILE A 70 -6.47 14.76 -7.58
CA ILE A 70 -7.62 15.60 -8.01
C ILE A 70 -7.26 17.07 -8.21
N ASN A 71 -6.09 17.48 -7.72
CA ASN A 71 -5.52 18.82 -7.88
C ASN A 71 -4.03 18.65 -8.21
N PRO A 72 -3.67 18.28 -9.46
CA PRO A 72 -2.27 18.30 -9.86
C PRO A 72 -1.76 19.76 -9.79
N LEU A 73 -0.59 19.94 -9.17
CA LEU A 73 0.13 21.23 -9.13
C LEU A 73 0.51 21.69 -10.54
#